data_AF-A0A8M1KEI8-F1
#
_entry.id   AF-A0A8M1KEI8-F1
#
_cell.length_a   1.000
_cell.length_b   1.000
_cell.length_c   1.000
_cell.angle_alpha   90.00
_cell.angle_beta   90.00
_cell.angle_gamma   90.00
#
_symmetry.space_group_name_H-M   'P 1'
#
loop_
_entity.id
_entity.type
_entity.pdbx_description
1 polymer ?
#
loop_
_entity_poly.entity_id
_entity_poly.type
_entity_poly.pdbx_seq_one_letter_code
_entity_poly.pdbx_strand_id
1 'polypeptide(L)'
;MSKCHQLEVVPYWRLSVTVLRAELHHSHDYFSESDCYVILRLPTSSARSHRTQTVPNSNNPEWNETFHFRIHSHVKNVLEMHVYDEDYFTQDLCSVVLFDISNLTLGQQTKIFIINEKTNDKLWVEFEMAESAEDPGTYLSNGVLVAAPFSTLNITANLLGTALQSLLLKLKGAYKEEHVLTSGLVVRYYINRDLETELCVQGDDTVQPIKLSPDTRQEVKVPVGMDVVDLELKSEERPAQELALRLDFDIPSAEKDFLEKRKVVVGRALHKLLELNSPLQTDKVPLVGVVA
;
A
#
# COMPACT_ATOMS: atom_id res chain seq x y z
N MET A 1 -21.14 19.22 11.08
CA MET A 1 -19.95 19.36 11.94
C MET A 1 -18.78 18.84 11.13
N SER A 2 -17.88 19.71 10.67
CA SER A 2 -16.69 19.26 9.93
C SER A 2 -15.83 18.42 10.86
N LYS A 3 -15.63 17.15 10.54
CA LYS A 3 -14.62 16.33 11.21
C LYS A 3 -13.26 16.94 10.90
N CYS A 4 -12.63 17.53 11.91
CA CYS A 4 -11.20 17.81 11.87
C CYS A 4 -10.46 16.48 11.72
N HIS A 5 -9.25 16.47 11.15
CA HIS A 5 -8.39 15.29 11.20
C HIS A 5 -8.29 14.74 12.63
N GLN A 6 -8.45 13.42 12.78
CA GLN A 6 -8.41 12.74 14.06
C GLN A 6 -7.34 11.65 14.02
N LEU A 7 -6.61 11.52 15.13
CA LEU A 7 -5.79 10.35 15.39
C LEU A 7 -6.73 9.24 15.86
N GLU A 8 -6.75 8.15 15.10
CA GLU A 8 -7.64 7.02 15.32
C GLU A 8 -6.80 5.77 15.60
N VAL A 9 -7.18 5.04 16.65
CA VAL A 9 -6.54 3.77 17.03
C VAL A 9 -7.28 2.65 16.32
N VAL A 10 -6.56 1.88 15.50
CA VAL A 10 -7.12 0.91 14.57
C VAL A 10 -6.50 -0.46 14.80
N PRO A 11 -7.29 -1.49 15.15
CA PRO A 11 -6.77 -2.84 15.31
C PRO A 11 -6.37 -3.44 13.96
N TYR A 12 -5.37 -4.33 13.99
CA TYR A 12 -5.01 -5.15 12.85
C TYR A 12 -5.79 -6.45 12.82
N TRP A 13 -5.98 -6.98 11.63
CA TRP A 13 -6.60 -8.28 11.37
C TRP A 13 -5.66 -9.15 10.54
N ARG A 14 -5.71 -10.45 10.78
CA ARG A 14 -5.04 -11.47 9.96
C ARG A 14 -6.03 -12.02 8.95
N LEU A 15 -5.74 -11.79 7.67
CA LEU A 15 -6.46 -12.40 6.55
C LEU A 15 -5.65 -13.60 6.04
N SER A 16 -6.19 -14.80 6.16
CA SER A 16 -5.70 -15.96 5.41
C SER A 16 -6.49 -16.09 4.12
N VAL A 17 -5.80 -16.26 3.01
CA VAL A 17 -6.37 -16.51 1.68
C VAL A 17 -5.85 -17.85 1.20
N THR A 18 -6.71 -18.85 1.16
CA THR A 18 -6.40 -20.18 0.63
C THR A 18 -6.94 -20.29 -0.79
N VAL A 19 -6.04 -20.33 -1.78
CA VAL A 19 -6.41 -20.61 -3.17
C VAL A 19 -6.63 -22.11 -3.29
N LEU A 20 -7.88 -22.54 -3.44
CA LEU A 20 -8.23 -23.96 -3.41
C LEU A 20 -8.02 -24.59 -4.78
N ARG A 21 -8.84 -24.21 -5.75
CA ARG A 21 -8.87 -24.80 -7.09
C ARG A 21 -9.54 -23.90 -8.11
N ALA A 22 -9.38 -24.21 -9.39
CA ALA A 22 -10.17 -23.64 -10.48
C ALA A 22 -10.88 -24.73 -11.31
N GLU A 23 -11.86 -24.31 -12.11
CA GLU A 23 -12.55 -25.10 -13.11
C GLU A 23 -12.50 -24.28 -14.41
N LEU A 24 -11.76 -24.78 -15.39
CA LEU A 24 -11.44 -24.11 -16.65
C LEU A 24 -12.00 -24.96 -17.80
N HIS A 25 -12.72 -24.35 -18.73
CA HIS A 25 -13.39 -25.06 -19.83
C HIS A 25 -12.75 -24.80 -21.19
N HIS A 26 -11.72 -23.96 -21.26
CA HIS A 26 -10.99 -23.67 -22.48
C HIS A 26 -9.49 -23.74 -22.20
N SER A 27 -8.77 -24.61 -22.91
CA SER A 27 -7.32 -24.56 -22.92
C SER A 27 -6.88 -23.39 -23.78
N HIS A 28 -5.98 -22.54 -23.29
CA HIS A 28 -5.35 -21.53 -24.15
C HIS A 28 -4.36 -22.17 -25.15
N ASP A 29 -4.04 -23.45 -24.92
CA ASP A 29 -3.21 -24.28 -25.77
C ASP A 29 -3.96 -25.06 -26.85
N TYR A 30 -3.40 -25.07 -28.06
CA TYR A 30 -3.91 -25.83 -29.22
C TYR A 30 -3.72 -27.36 -29.09
N PHE A 31 -2.87 -27.83 -28.16
CA PHE A 31 -2.50 -29.26 -28.03
C PHE A 31 -2.29 -29.77 -26.58
N SER A 32 -2.46 -28.93 -25.55
CA SER A 32 -2.32 -29.25 -24.12
C SER A 32 -3.42 -28.62 -23.29
N GLU A 33 -3.59 -29.08 -22.04
CA GLU A 33 -4.37 -28.36 -21.03
C GLU A 33 -3.50 -27.26 -20.40
N SER A 34 -4.13 -26.30 -19.72
CA SER A 34 -3.42 -25.13 -19.16
C SER A 34 -2.48 -25.47 -17.99
N ASP A 35 -1.35 -24.76 -17.93
CA ASP A 35 -0.34 -24.74 -16.88
C ASP A 35 -0.62 -23.58 -15.90
N CYS A 36 -1.61 -23.75 -15.03
CA CYS A 36 -2.19 -22.62 -14.30
C CYS A 36 -1.51 -22.30 -12.96
N TYR A 37 -1.42 -21.00 -12.66
CA TYR A 37 -1.11 -20.48 -11.32
C TYR A 37 -1.89 -19.19 -11.03
N VAL A 38 -1.95 -18.83 -9.75
CA VAL A 38 -2.64 -17.61 -9.28
C VAL A 38 -1.64 -16.68 -8.58
N ILE A 39 -1.66 -15.41 -8.96
CA ILE A 39 -0.97 -14.33 -8.24
C ILE A 39 -1.97 -13.55 -7.40
N LEU A 40 -1.71 -13.46 -6.10
CA LEU A 40 -2.42 -12.61 -5.15
C LEU A 40 -1.67 -11.30 -4.93
N ARG A 41 -2.39 -10.18 -5.01
CA ARG A 41 -1.89 -8.85 -4.64
C ARG A 41 -2.87 -8.17 -3.71
N LEU A 42 -2.36 -7.61 -2.62
CA LEU A 42 -3.13 -6.76 -1.72
C LEU A 42 -2.34 -5.47 -1.46
N PRO A 43 -2.44 -4.46 -2.35
CA PRO A 43 -1.54 -3.30 -2.35
C PRO A 43 -1.54 -2.47 -1.07
N THR A 44 -2.62 -2.53 -0.29
CA THR A 44 -2.76 -1.86 1.00
C THR A 44 -2.07 -2.59 2.15
N SER A 45 -1.66 -3.84 1.95
CA SER A 45 -1.08 -4.73 2.98
C SER A 45 0.33 -5.19 2.61
N SER A 46 0.60 -5.47 1.34
CA SER A 46 1.89 -5.97 0.87
C SER A 46 2.31 -5.32 -0.44
N ALA A 47 3.58 -4.90 -0.51
CA ALA A 47 4.24 -4.52 -1.75
C ALA A 47 4.63 -5.73 -2.60
N ARG A 48 4.58 -6.93 -2.01
CA ARG A 48 4.92 -8.19 -2.67
C ARG A 48 3.67 -8.77 -3.31
N SER A 49 3.90 -9.52 -4.37
CA SER A 49 2.88 -10.43 -4.91
C SER A 49 3.16 -11.82 -4.38
N HIS A 50 2.12 -12.54 -4.00
CA HIS A 50 2.23 -13.95 -3.64
C HIS A 50 1.77 -14.80 -4.82
N ARG A 51 2.45 -15.91 -5.10
CA ARG A 51 2.19 -16.76 -6.26
C ARG A 51 2.05 -18.20 -5.77
N THR A 52 1.01 -18.90 -6.24
CA THR A 52 0.88 -20.35 -6.07
C THR A 52 1.90 -21.08 -6.94
N GLN A 53 2.14 -22.36 -6.65
CA GLN A 53 2.80 -23.23 -7.60
C GLN A 53 1.98 -23.34 -8.89
N THR A 54 2.68 -23.66 -9.98
CA THR A 54 2.04 -23.98 -11.25
C THR A 54 1.56 -25.43 -11.21
N VAL A 55 0.28 -25.63 -11.51
CA VAL A 55 -0.27 -26.97 -11.72
C VAL A 55 -0.25 -27.23 -13.22
N PRO A 56 0.60 -28.15 -13.70
CA PRO A 56 0.77 -28.35 -15.12
C PRO A 56 -0.38 -29.16 -15.73
N ASN A 57 -0.74 -28.82 -16.96
CA ASN A 57 -1.64 -29.54 -17.84
C ASN A 57 -2.91 -30.01 -17.12
N SER A 58 -3.66 -29.06 -16.54
CA SER A 58 -4.90 -29.33 -15.84
C SER A 58 -5.94 -28.23 -16.05
N ASN A 59 -7.11 -28.63 -16.57
CA ASN A 59 -8.32 -27.82 -16.59
C ASN A 59 -9.02 -27.71 -15.23
N ASN A 60 -8.59 -28.49 -14.23
CA ASN A 60 -9.11 -28.46 -12.87
C ASN A 60 -7.95 -28.37 -11.87
N PRO A 61 -7.15 -27.29 -11.91
CA PRO A 61 -5.98 -27.18 -11.07
C PRO A 61 -6.39 -27.07 -9.60
N GLU A 62 -5.71 -27.80 -8.72
CA GLU A 62 -5.87 -27.73 -7.27
C GLU A 62 -4.55 -27.29 -6.64
N TRP A 63 -4.55 -26.15 -5.96
CA TRP A 63 -3.37 -25.59 -5.30
C TRP A 63 -3.38 -25.87 -3.80
N ASN A 64 -4.50 -25.58 -3.14
CA ASN A 64 -4.65 -25.65 -1.67
C ASN A 64 -3.55 -24.89 -0.92
N GLU A 65 -3.15 -23.74 -1.45
CA GLU A 65 -2.08 -22.91 -0.88
C GLU A 65 -2.64 -21.71 -0.13
N THR A 66 -2.16 -21.51 1.10
CA THR A 66 -2.59 -20.43 1.99
C THR A 66 -1.56 -19.33 2.08
N PHE A 67 -2.01 -18.10 1.91
CA PHE A 67 -1.22 -16.87 2.06
C PHE A 67 -1.82 -16.00 3.17
N HIS A 68 -0.97 -15.25 3.87
CA HIS A 68 -1.41 -14.44 5.00
C HIS A 68 -1.11 -12.96 4.76
N PHE A 69 -2.09 -12.12 5.04
CA PHE A 69 -1.99 -10.67 4.94
C PHE A 69 -2.37 -10.04 6.27
N ARG A 70 -1.63 -9.01 6.66
CA ARG A 70 -1.97 -8.15 7.79
C ARG A 70 -2.72 -6.94 7.28
N ILE A 71 -3.98 -6.78 7.69
CA ILE A 71 -4.85 -5.71 7.18
C ILE A 71 -5.37 -4.84 8.34
N HIS A 72 -5.93 -3.68 8.00
CA HIS A 72 -6.64 -2.82 8.94
C HIS A 72 -7.90 -2.26 8.28
N SER A 73 -8.93 -1.98 9.09
CA SER A 73 -10.27 -1.60 8.60
C SER A 73 -10.40 -0.15 8.12
N HIS A 74 -9.39 0.69 8.39
CA HIS A 74 -9.41 2.12 8.04
C HIS A 74 -9.12 2.43 6.58
N VAL A 75 -8.61 1.46 5.83
CA VAL A 75 -8.41 1.60 4.38
C VAL A 75 -9.27 0.59 3.64
N LYS A 76 -9.65 0.96 2.42
CA LYS A 76 -10.33 0.03 1.52
C LYS A 76 -9.32 -1.00 1.03
N ASN A 77 -9.53 -2.26 1.40
CA ASN A 77 -8.67 -3.37 1.01
C ASN A 77 -9.32 -4.11 -0.17
N VAL A 78 -8.66 -4.09 -1.32
CA VAL A 78 -9.10 -4.83 -2.51
C VAL A 78 -8.04 -5.86 -2.83
N LEU A 79 -8.40 -7.14 -2.66
CA LEU A 79 -7.55 -8.26 -3.06
C LEU A 79 -7.68 -8.44 -4.57
N GLU A 80 -6.54 -8.45 -5.25
CA GLU A 80 -6.45 -8.80 -6.66
C GLU A 80 -6.00 -10.25 -6.77
N MET A 81 -6.69 -11.04 -7.60
CA MET A 81 -6.35 -12.41 -7.91
C MET A 81 -6.21 -12.53 -9.42
N HIS A 82 -4.98 -12.73 -9.87
CA HIS A 82 -4.63 -12.81 -11.29
C HIS A 82 -4.38 -14.29 -11.62
N VAL A 83 -5.17 -14.87 -12.51
CA VAL A 83 -5.01 -16.24 -12.98
C VAL A 83 -4.21 -16.21 -14.28
N TYR A 84 -3.13 -16.99 -14.33
CA TYR A 84 -2.23 -17.08 -15.47
C TYR A 84 -2.16 -18.51 -16.00
N ASP A 85 -1.88 -18.62 -17.29
CA ASP A 85 -1.38 -19.82 -17.95
C ASP A 85 0.14 -19.65 -18.18
N GLU A 86 0.94 -20.62 -17.75
CA GLU A 86 2.41 -20.59 -17.88
C GLU A 86 2.85 -21.31 -19.16
N ASP A 87 2.90 -20.60 -20.30
CA ASP A 87 3.44 -21.18 -21.52
C ASP A 87 4.97 -21.02 -21.59
N TYR A 88 5.63 -21.92 -22.33
CA TYR A 88 7.09 -21.91 -22.56
C TYR A 88 7.65 -20.59 -23.09
N PHE A 89 6.83 -19.75 -23.74
CA PHE A 89 7.27 -18.51 -24.37
C PHE A 89 6.50 -17.25 -23.93
N THR A 90 5.33 -17.38 -23.32
CA THR A 90 4.48 -16.26 -22.87
C THR A 90 3.77 -16.62 -21.58
N GLN A 91 3.70 -15.68 -20.63
CA GLN A 91 2.82 -15.80 -19.48
C GLN A 91 1.51 -15.12 -19.84
N ASP A 92 0.48 -15.92 -20.13
CA ASP A 92 -0.79 -15.40 -20.61
C ASP A 92 -1.70 -15.13 -19.43
N LEU A 93 -2.05 -13.85 -19.23
CA LEU A 93 -3.01 -13.45 -18.22
C LEU A 93 -4.41 -13.87 -18.65
N CYS A 94 -4.96 -14.90 -17.99
CA CYS A 94 -6.28 -15.43 -18.30
C CYS A 94 -7.39 -14.54 -17.73
N SER A 95 -7.27 -14.14 -16.46
CA SER A 95 -8.31 -13.37 -15.77
C SER A 95 -7.79 -12.60 -14.56
N VAL A 96 -8.48 -11.52 -14.21
CA VAL A 96 -8.25 -10.72 -13.02
C VAL A 96 -9.55 -10.58 -12.24
N VAL A 97 -9.54 -11.02 -10.99
CA VAL A 97 -10.63 -10.80 -10.04
C VAL A 97 -10.23 -9.74 -9.03
N LEU A 98 -11.07 -8.72 -8.86
CA LEU A 98 -10.93 -7.71 -7.83
C LEU A 98 -11.99 -7.95 -6.76
N PHE A 99 -11.54 -8.28 -5.55
CA PHE A 99 -12.43 -8.61 -4.44
C PHE A 99 -12.24 -7.65 -3.27
N ASP A 100 -13.28 -6.87 -2.99
CA ASP A 100 -13.34 -6.02 -1.80
C ASP A 100 -13.58 -6.89 -0.57
N ILE A 101 -12.55 -7.00 0.27
CA ILE A 101 -12.56 -7.88 1.44
C ILE A 101 -13.45 -7.36 2.57
N SER A 102 -13.98 -6.14 2.49
CA SER A 102 -15.00 -5.65 3.43
C SER A 102 -16.29 -6.46 3.39
N ASN A 103 -16.49 -7.27 2.33
CA ASN A 103 -17.59 -8.23 2.21
C ASN A 103 -17.35 -9.54 2.98
N LEU A 104 -16.24 -9.67 3.71
CA LEU A 104 -15.94 -10.80 4.57
C LEU A 104 -16.44 -10.55 5.99
N THR A 105 -16.80 -11.63 6.69
CA THR A 105 -17.07 -11.62 8.13
C THR A 105 -15.98 -12.39 8.87
N LEU A 106 -15.93 -12.25 10.19
CA LEU A 106 -15.02 -13.04 11.02
C LEU A 106 -15.22 -14.54 10.83
N GLY A 107 -14.13 -15.29 10.92
CA GLY A 107 -14.09 -16.72 10.69
C GLY A 107 -13.84 -17.09 9.22
N GLN A 108 -14.15 -18.35 8.89
CA GLN A 108 -13.85 -18.97 7.61
C GLN A 108 -15.03 -18.85 6.65
N GLN A 109 -14.75 -18.50 5.38
CA GLN A 109 -15.73 -18.35 4.32
C GLN A 109 -15.14 -18.78 2.97
N THR A 110 -15.81 -19.70 2.28
CA THR A 110 -15.44 -20.07 0.90
C THR A 110 -16.26 -19.25 -0.09
N LYS A 111 -15.60 -18.66 -1.09
CA LYS A 111 -16.25 -17.95 -2.20
C LYS A 111 -15.87 -18.58 -3.53
N ILE A 112 -16.78 -18.45 -4.48
CA ILE A 112 -16.61 -18.88 -5.87
C ILE A 112 -16.65 -17.62 -6.73
N PHE A 113 -15.61 -17.40 -7.51
CA PHE A 113 -15.51 -16.29 -8.44
C PHE A 113 -15.66 -16.80 -9.86
N ILE A 114 -16.55 -16.20 -10.64
CA ILE A 114 -16.64 -16.47 -12.08
C ILE A 114 -15.53 -15.66 -12.74
N ILE A 115 -14.54 -16.35 -13.30
CA ILE A 115 -13.35 -15.73 -13.90
C ILE A 115 -13.49 -15.56 -15.42
N ASN A 116 -14.44 -16.26 -16.04
CA ASN A 116 -14.85 -16.05 -17.43
C ASN A 116 -16.35 -16.34 -17.58
N GLU A 117 -17.15 -15.34 -17.93
CA GLU A 117 -18.61 -15.49 -18.05
C GLU A 117 -19.05 -16.34 -19.24
N LYS A 118 -18.26 -16.39 -20.32
CA LYS A 118 -18.64 -17.11 -21.55
C LYS A 118 -18.49 -18.61 -21.39
N THR A 119 -17.39 -19.03 -20.77
CA THR A 119 -17.04 -20.42 -20.50
C THR A 119 -17.53 -20.89 -19.14
N ASN A 120 -17.97 -19.96 -18.28
CA ASN A 120 -18.37 -20.23 -16.90
C ASN A 120 -17.22 -20.81 -16.05
N ASP A 121 -16.00 -20.33 -16.32
CA ASP A 121 -14.81 -20.71 -15.55
C ASP A 121 -14.88 -20.12 -14.15
N LYS A 122 -14.40 -20.88 -13.16
CA LYS A 122 -14.58 -20.56 -11.75
C LYS A 122 -13.28 -20.72 -10.97
N LEU A 123 -13.11 -19.89 -9.97
CA LEU A 123 -12.04 -19.95 -8.98
C LEU A 123 -12.64 -20.08 -7.58
N TRP A 124 -12.24 -21.11 -6.84
CA TRP A 124 -12.61 -21.32 -5.44
C TRP A 124 -11.50 -20.78 -4.54
N VAL A 125 -11.87 -19.86 -3.67
CA VAL A 125 -10.96 -19.28 -2.68
C VAL A 125 -11.63 -19.30 -1.33
N GLU A 126 -10.90 -19.78 -0.33
CA GLU A 126 -11.29 -19.70 1.05
C GLU A 126 -10.59 -18.55 1.75
N PHE A 127 -11.36 -17.82 2.54
CA PHE A 127 -10.91 -16.70 3.34
C PHE A 127 -11.11 -17.03 4.80
N GLU A 128 -10.13 -16.70 5.63
CA GLU A 128 -10.25 -16.72 7.09
C GLU A 128 -9.90 -15.33 7.62
N MET A 129 -10.84 -14.71 8.32
CA MET A 129 -10.62 -13.42 8.98
C MET A 129 -10.54 -13.60 10.49
N ALA A 130 -9.40 -13.24 11.08
CA ALA A 130 -9.15 -13.33 12.51
C ALA A 130 -8.54 -12.03 13.08
N GLU A 131 -8.75 -11.79 14.37
CA GLU A 131 -8.08 -10.71 15.10
C GLU A 131 -6.57 -10.94 15.11
N SER A 132 -5.80 -9.87 14.91
CA SER A 132 -4.35 -9.92 15.12
C SER A 132 -4.01 -9.82 16.61
N ALA A 133 -2.93 -10.48 17.03
CA ALA A 133 -2.36 -10.31 18.36
C ALA A 133 -1.48 -9.06 18.47
N GLU A 134 -1.23 -8.37 17.36
CA GLU A 134 -0.45 -7.13 17.32
C GLU A 134 -1.22 -5.97 17.97
N ASP A 135 -0.47 -5.10 18.64
CA ASP A 135 -1.03 -3.87 19.19
C ASP A 135 -1.64 -2.99 18.08
N PRO A 136 -2.80 -2.36 18.33
CA PRO A 136 -3.43 -1.47 17.36
C PRO A 136 -2.52 -0.34 16.87
N GLY A 137 -2.60 -0.04 15.57
CA GLY A 137 -1.90 1.09 14.96
C GLY A 137 -2.62 2.41 15.19
N THR A 138 -1.90 3.52 15.12
CA THR A 138 -2.49 4.87 15.13
C THR A 138 -2.40 5.49 13.76
N TYR A 139 -3.54 5.98 13.25
CA TYR A 139 -3.65 6.54 11.91
C TYR A 139 -4.24 7.94 11.99
N LEU A 140 -3.76 8.83 11.12
CA LEU A 140 -4.39 10.14 10.95
C LEU A 140 -5.36 10.07 9.77
N SER A 141 -6.61 10.43 10.00
CA SER A 141 -7.65 10.39 8.97
C SER A 141 -8.53 11.63 9.02
N ASN A 142 -9.06 12.03 7.86
CA ASN A 142 -10.18 12.98 7.78
C ASN A 142 -11.53 12.28 7.50
N GLY A 143 -11.55 10.95 7.49
CA GLY A 143 -12.71 10.13 7.14
C GLY A 143 -12.81 9.76 5.66
N VAL A 144 -11.92 10.29 4.81
CA VAL A 144 -11.80 9.92 3.38
C VAL A 144 -10.38 9.51 3.05
N LEU A 145 -9.40 10.31 3.46
CA LEU A 145 -7.97 10.04 3.32
C LEU A 145 -7.41 9.57 4.65
N VAL A 146 -6.54 8.56 4.59
CA VAL A 146 -5.77 8.06 5.72
C VAL A 146 -4.29 8.31 5.41
N ALA A 147 -3.59 8.97 6.33
CA ALA A 147 -2.14 9.00 6.31
C ALA A 147 -1.63 7.66 6.84
N ALA A 148 -1.01 6.89 5.94
CA ALA A 148 -0.33 5.66 6.34
C ALA A 148 0.81 5.97 7.32
N PRO A 149 1.05 5.12 8.33
CA PRO A 149 2.15 5.30 9.25
C PRO A 149 3.47 5.18 8.50
N PHE A 150 4.35 6.12 8.78
CA PHE A 150 5.54 6.33 7.99
C PHE A 150 6.79 6.02 8.81
N SER A 151 7.70 5.26 8.22
CA SER A 151 9.02 5.01 8.78
C SER A 151 10.10 5.29 7.75
N THR A 152 11.27 5.65 8.25
CA THR A 152 12.48 5.78 7.45
C THR A 152 13.39 4.61 7.73
N LEU A 153 13.92 3.99 6.67
CA LEU A 153 14.96 2.98 6.77
C LEU A 153 16.26 3.57 6.21
N ASN A 154 17.21 3.85 7.10
CA ASN A 154 18.54 4.30 6.73
C ASN A 154 19.44 3.07 6.58
N ILE A 155 20.14 2.96 5.45
CA ILE A 155 21.03 1.85 5.14
C ILE A 155 22.41 2.40 4.81
N THR A 156 23.41 1.95 5.55
CA THR A 156 24.82 2.26 5.31
C THR A 156 25.51 0.99 4.84
N ALA A 157 26.32 1.11 3.79
CA ALA A 157 27.06 -0.02 3.25
C ALA A 157 28.57 0.19 3.44
N ASN A 158 29.22 -0.86 3.94
CA ASN A 158 30.67 -0.99 3.94
C ASN A 158 31.04 -2.02 2.88
N LEU A 159 31.53 -1.52 1.73
CA LEU A 159 32.01 -2.37 0.64
C LEU A 159 33.45 -2.79 0.96
N LEU A 160 33.61 -4.02 1.44
CA LEU A 160 34.93 -4.63 1.66
C LEU A 160 35.31 -5.41 0.38
N GLY A 161 36.36 -4.99 -0.32
CA GLY A 161 36.87 -5.69 -1.52
C GLY A 161 37.08 -4.79 -2.74
N THR A 162 37.29 -5.40 -3.91
CA THR A 162 37.49 -4.73 -5.20
C THR A 162 36.18 -4.54 -5.98
N ALA A 163 35.04 -4.46 -5.30
CA ALA A 163 33.73 -4.32 -5.91
C ALA A 163 33.66 -3.04 -6.78
N LEU A 164 34.03 -3.19 -8.06
CA LEU A 164 33.93 -2.18 -9.11
C LEU A 164 32.50 -2.13 -9.69
N GLN A 165 31.64 -3.06 -9.27
CA GLN A 165 30.25 -3.16 -9.71
C GLN A 165 29.34 -2.20 -8.94
N SER A 166 28.47 -1.50 -9.68
CA SER A 166 27.40 -0.70 -9.11
C SER A 166 26.32 -1.63 -8.55
N LEU A 167 26.37 -1.91 -7.25
CA LEU A 167 25.31 -2.65 -6.57
C LEU A 167 24.05 -1.79 -6.49
N LEU A 168 22.89 -2.40 -6.75
CA LEU A 168 21.59 -1.78 -6.61
C LEU A 168 20.90 -2.31 -5.37
N LEU A 169 20.46 -1.42 -4.50
CA LEU A 169 19.57 -1.74 -3.41
C LEU A 169 18.15 -1.50 -3.87
N LYS A 170 17.27 -2.48 -3.69
CA LYS A 170 15.87 -2.37 -4.04
C LYS A 170 14.97 -2.71 -2.86
N LEU A 171 14.11 -1.78 -2.47
CA LEU A 171 13.10 -1.95 -1.44
C LEU A 171 11.71 -1.79 -2.04
N LYS A 172 11.02 -2.90 -2.27
CA LYS A 172 9.65 -2.89 -2.81
C LYS A 172 8.70 -2.20 -1.83
N GLY A 173 7.87 -1.30 -2.34
CA GLY A 173 6.90 -0.52 -1.56
C GLY A 173 7.43 0.81 -1.00
N ALA A 174 8.70 1.15 -1.26
CA ALA A 174 9.23 2.46 -0.91
C ALA A 174 8.87 3.53 -1.96
N TYR A 175 8.77 4.80 -1.54
CA TYR A 175 8.51 5.94 -2.46
C TYR A 175 9.53 6.03 -3.62
N LYS A 176 10.77 5.61 -3.37
CA LYS A 176 11.80 5.35 -4.37
C LYS A 176 12.39 4.00 -4.06
N GLU A 177 12.06 3.00 -4.87
CA GLU A 177 12.42 1.62 -4.57
C GLU A 177 13.90 1.33 -4.80
N GLU A 178 14.56 2.04 -5.71
CA GLU A 178 15.89 1.67 -6.20
C GLU A 178 16.93 2.75 -5.89
N HIS A 179 18.07 2.31 -5.35
CA HIS A 179 19.21 3.17 -5.05
C HIS A 179 20.52 2.46 -5.38
N VAL A 180 21.43 3.16 -6.05
CA VAL A 180 22.79 2.66 -6.24
C VAL A 180 23.54 2.73 -4.91
N LEU A 181 24.11 1.61 -4.50
CA LEU A 181 24.91 1.51 -3.29
C LEU A 181 26.26 2.18 -3.51
N THR A 182 26.71 2.99 -2.56
CA THR A 182 28.05 3.60 -2.58
C THR A 182 28.62 3.51 -1.18
N SER A 183 29.86 3.01 -1.05
CA SER A 183 30.48 2.78 0.25
C SER A 183 30.53 4.06 1.08
N GLY A 184 30.09 3.98 2.34
CA GLY A 184 30.11 5.10 3.29
C GLY A 184 29.02 6.17 3.07
N LEU A 185 28.17 6.04 2.03
CA LEU A 185 26.98 6.87 1.89
C LEU A 185 25.77 6.21 2.54
N VAL A 186 24.96 7.04 3.21
CA VAL A 186 23.69 6.61 3.80
C VAL A 186 22.60 6.71 2.74
N VAL A 187 22.00 5.58 2.40
CA VAL A 187 20.77 5.52 1.61
C VAL A 187 19.57 5.61 2.54
N ARG A 188 18.58 6.44 2.21
CA ARG A 188 17.37 6.59 3.01
C ARG A 188 16.15 6.22 2.21
N TYR A 189 15.44 5.21 2.68
CA TYR A 189 14.12 4.85 2.20
C TYR A 189 13.02 5.49 3.03
N TYR A 190 11.90 5.69 2.36
CA TYR A 190 10.65 6.18 2.92
C TYR A 190 9.60 5.12 2.63
N ILE A 191 9.13 4.45 3.69
CA ILE A 191 8.25 3.29 3.59
C ILE A 191 7.00 3.50 4.45
N ASN A 192 5.90 2.91 4.01
CA ASN A 192 4.79 2.64 4.89
C ASN A 192 5.22 1.55 5.86
N ARG A 193 5.27 1.87 7.15
CA ARG A 193 5.67 0.92 8.20
C ARG A 193 4.81 -0.34 8.16
N ASP A 194 3.55 -0.16 7.80
CA ASP A 194 2.56 -1.20 7.91
C ASP A 194 2.43 -2.10 6.69
N LEU A 195 3.14 -1.76 5.62
CA LEU A 195 3.21 -2.51 4.38
C LEU A 195 4.27 -3.61 4.50
N GLU A 196 3.92 -4.85 4.18
CA GLU A 196 4.93 -5.90 3.98
C GLU A 196 5.82 -5.51 2.80
N THR A 197 7.14 -5.50 3.02
CA THR A 197 8.13 -5.06 2.04
C THR A 197 9.17 -6.17 1.79
N GLU A 198 9.93 -6.01 0.72
CA GLU A 198 11.05 -6.90 0.37
C GLU A 198 12.25 -6.05 0.02
N LEU A 199 13.30 -6.15 0.85
CA LEU A 199 14.60 -5.54 0.57
C LEU A 199 15.46 -6.57 -0.15
N CYS A 200 16.12 -6.18 -1.23
CA CYS A 200 17.15 -7.00 -1.86
C CYS A 200 18.35 -6.17 -2.33
N VAL A 201 19.50 -6.82 -2.40
CA VAL A 201 20.70 -6.31 -3.07
C VAL A 201 20.82 -7.03 -4.40
N GLN A 202 20.93 -6.26 -5.47
CA GLN A 202 21.08 -6.72 -6.83
C GLN A 202 22.46 -6.33 -7.35
N GLY A 203 23.24 -7.34 -7.73
CA GLY A 203 24.42 -7.19 -8.59
C GLY A 203 24.06 -7.49 -10.05
N ASP A 204 25.07 -7.60 -10.91
CA ASP A 204 24.88 -7.80 -12.35
C ASP A 204 24.04 -9.06 -12.67
N ASP A 205 24.32 -10.18 -11.98
CA ASP A 205 23.64 -11.48 -12.22
C ASP A 205 23.03 -12.11 -10.96
N THR A 206 23.04 -11.42 -9.81
CA THR A 206 22.59 -12.00 -8.53
C THR A 206 21.66 -11.06 -7.79
N VAL A 207 20.52 -11.58 -7.32
CA VAL A 207 19.59 -10.88 -6.43
C VAL A 207 19.55 -11.61 -5.09
N GLN A 208 19.88 -10.90 -4.01
CA GLN A 208 19.91 -11.45 -2.66
C GLN A 208 18.86 -10.76 -1.79
N PRO A 209 17.81 -11.47 -1.33
CA PRO A 209 16.83 -10.90 -0.44
C PRO A 209 17.41 -10.73 0.97
N ILE A 210 17.04 -9.63 1.63
CA ILE A 210 17.40 -9.30 3.01
C ILE A 210 16.14 -9.36 3.85
N LYS A 211 16.15 -10.21 4.88
CA LYS A 211 15.08 -10.27 5.85
C LYS A 211 15.23 -9.12 6.84
N LEU A 212 14.32 -8.15 6.76
CA LEU A 212 14.22 -7.06 7.74
C LEU A 212 13.73 -7.62 9.08
N SER A 213 14.44 -7.30 10.16
CA SER A 213 13.95 -7.54 11.52
C SER A 213 13.09 -6.36 11.99
N PRO A 214 12.18 -6.58 12.94
CA PRO A 214 11.44 -5.48 13.59
C PRO A 214 12.33 -4.59 14.48
N ASP A 215 13.60 -4.95 14.66
CA ASP A 215 14.53 -4.18 15.49
C ASP A 215 14.85 -2.83 14.84
N THR A 216 15.06 -1.82 15.68
CA THR A 216 15.44 -0.47 15.23
C THR A 216 16.80 -0.46 14.53
N ARG A 217 17.68 -1.44 14.79
CA ARG A 217 19.01 -1.56 14.18
C ARG A 217 19.34 -3.02 13.88
N GLN A 218 19.82 -3.30 12.67
CA GLN A 218 20.18 -4.63 12.20
C GLN A 218 21.47 -4.55 11.38
N GLU A 219 22.41 -5.46 11.63
CA GLU A 219 23.60 -5.63 10.79
C GLU A 219 23.46 -6.91 9.97
N VAL A 220 23.66 -6.82 8.65
CA VAL A 220 23.46 -7.94 7.72
C VAL A 220 24.67 -8.05 6.80
N LYS A 221 25.19 -9.27 6.65
CA LYS A 221 26.24 -9.58 5.68
C LYS A 221 25.61 -10.24 4.47
N VAL A 222 25.77 -9.62 3.30
CA VAL A 222 25.15 -10.09 2.05
C VAL A 222 26.24 -10.56 1.09
N PRO A 223 26.28 -11.85 0.75
CA PRO A 223 27.22 -12.35 -0.26
C PRO A 223 26.74 -11.94 -1.66
N VAL A 224 27.56 -11.21 -2.41
CA VAL A 224 27.24 -10.79 -3.79
C VAL A 224 28.38 -11.23 -4.70
N GLY A 225 28.14 -12.27 -5.50
CA GLY A 225 29.19 -12.92 -6.29
C GLY A 225 30.29 -13.50 -5.39
N MET A 226 31.52 -13.00 -5.53
CA MET A 226 32.68 -13.40 -4.71
C MET A 226 32.94 -12.47 -3.52
N ASP A 227 32.24 -11.34 -3.44
CA ASP A 227 32.42 -10.33 -2.40
C ASP A 227 31.33 -10.43 -1.33
N VAL A 228 31.57 -9.80 -0.17
CA VAL A 228 30.59 -9.70 0.92
C VAL A 228 30.37 -8.23 1.27
N VAL A 229 29.11 -7.83 1.29
CA VAL A 229 28.70 -6.47 1.66
C VAL A 229 28.17 -6.47 3.08
N ASP A 230 28.80 -5.69 3.94
CA ASP A 230 28.32 -5.45 5.30
C ASP A 230 27.36 -4.26 5.27
N LEU A 231 26.08 -4.52 5.57
CA LEU A 231 25.02 -3.52 5.63
C LEU A 231 24.64 -3.25 7.08
N GLU A 232 24.52 -1.98 7.42
CA GLU A 232 23.92 -1.51 8.65
C GLU A 232 22.58 -0.86 8.33
N LEU A 233 21.51 -1.41 8.88
CA LEU A 233 20.14 -0.96 8.69
C LEU A 233 19.64 -0.32 9.98
N LYS A 234 19.04 0.86 9.88
CA LYS A 234 18.44 1.57 11.00
C LYS A 234 17.06 2.10 10.64
N SER A 235 16.04 1.57 11.31
CA SER A 235 14.65 2.02 11.17
C SER A 235 14.34 3.13 12.17
N GLU A 236 13.62 4.16 11.74
CA GLU A 236 13.15 5.25 12.60
C GLU A 236 11.68 5.52 12.29
N GLU A 237 10.82 5.41 13.30
CA GLU A 237 9.42 5.81 13.20
C GLU A 237 9.29 7.33 13.25
N ARG A 238 8.40 7.89 12.42
CA ARG A 238 8.08 9.32 12.46
C ARG A 238 6.69 9.53 13.04
N PRO A 239 6.53 10.51 13.95
CA PRO A 239 5.22 10.85 14.47
C PRO A 239 4.32 11.41 13.35
N ALA A 240 3.05 11.00 13.35
CA ALA A 240 2.05 11.41 12.37
C ALA A 240 1.71 12.93 12.39
N GLN A 241 2.22 13.67 13.39
CA GLN A 241 1.91 15.09 13.61
C GLN A 241 2.73 16.06 12.74
N GLU A 242 3.69 15.57 11.95
CA GLU A 242 4.58 16.39 11.09
C GLU A 242 4.19 16.41 9.60
N LEU A 243 2.91 16.21 9.27
CA LEU A 243 2.49 16.21 7.87
C LEU A 243 2.52 17.62 7.27
N ALA A 244 3.26 17.77 6.16
CA ALA A 244 3.22 18.98 5.34
C ALA A 244 1.88 19.13 4.58
N LEU A 245 1.11 18.05 4.47
CA LEU A 245 -0.22 18.03 3.86
C LEU A 245 -1.29 18.23 4.92
N ARG A 246 -2.22 19.14 4.64
CA ARG A 246 -3.37 19.39 5.49
C ARG A 246 -4.51 18.43 5.14
N LEU A 247 -4.91 17.61 6.10
CA LEU A 247 -6.00 16.66 5.96
C LEU A 247 -7.29 17.20 6.60
N ASP A 248 -7.81 18.33 6.08
CA ASP A 248 -9.05 18.93 6.58
C ASP A 248 -9.98 19.33 5.45
N PHE A 249 -11.29 19.25 5.71
CA PHE A 249 -12.32 19.78 4.81
C PHE A 249 -12.62 21.27 5.01
N ASP A 250 -12.17 21.84 6.12
CA ASP A 250 -12.42 23.26 6.45
C ASP A 250 -11.38 24.17 5.77
N ILE A 251 -11.59 25.48 5.76
CA ILE A 251 -10.59 26.45 5.31
C ILE A 251 -9.43 26.57 6.31
N PRO A 252 -8.21 26.92 5.86
CA PRO A 252 -7.05 27.08 6.74
C PRO A 252 -7.27 28.18 7.79
N SER A 253 -6.57 28.11 8.93
CA SER A 253 -6.60 29.18 9.95
C SER A 253 -6.24 30.54 9.37
N ALA A 254 -5.24 30.60 8.48
CA ALA A 254 -4.86 31.83 7.79
C ALA A 254 -6.01 32.44 6.95
N GLU A 255 -6.85 31.60 6.34
CA GLU A 255 -8.01 32.07 5.59
C GLU A 255 -9.15 32.51 6.53
N LYS A 256 -9.36 31.80 7.66
CA LYS A 256 -10.29 32.23 8.71
C LYS A 256 -9.93 33.61 9.24
N ASP A 257 -8.65 33.82 9.56
CA ASP A 257 -8.12 35.11 10.02
C ASP A 257 -8.31 36.21 8.96
N PHE A 258 -8.11 35.86 7.69
CA PHE A 258 -8.37 36.78 6.58
C PHE A 258 -9.85 37.16 6.52
N LEU A 259 -10.76 36.20 6.62
CA LEU A 259 -12.20 36.44 6.56
C LEU A 259 -12.67 37.34 7.72
N GLU A 260 -12.18 37.13 8.95
CA GLU A 260 -12.49 37.99 10.10
C GLU A 260 -12.05 39.44 9.84
N LYS A 261 -10.82 39.64 9.37
CA LYS A 261 -10.31 40.97 9.01
C LYS A 261 -11.10 41.59 7.85
N ARG A 262 -11.45 40.79 6.84
CA ARG A 262 -12.11 41.26 5.62
C ARG A 262 -13.57 41.64 5.86
N LYS A 263 -14.28 40.93 6.75
CA LYS A 263 -15.66 41.25 7.14
C LYS A 263 -15.79 42.67 7.69
N VAL A 264 -14.81 43.17 8.45
CA VAL A 264 -14.81 44.56 8.94
C VAL A 264 -14.73 45.57 7.80
N VAL A 265 -13.89 45.31 6.79
CA VAL A 265 -13.75 46.18 5.62
C VAL A 265 -15.02 46.18 4.78
N VAL A 266 -15.56 44.99 4.49
CA VAL A 266 -16.79 44.82 3.70
C VAL A 266 -17.99 45.43 4.41
N GLY A 267 -18.14 45.24 5.73
CA GLY A 267 -19.22 45.85 6.51
C GLY A 267 -19.21 47.38 6.43
N ARG A 268 -18.03 48.01 6.49
CA ARG A 268 -17.90 49.47 6.30
C ARG A 268 -18.23 49.91 4.88
N ALA A 269 -17.83 49.13 3.86
CA ALA A 269 -18.13 49.44 2.47
C ALA A 269 -19.63 49.32 2.17
N LEU A 270 -20.28 48.25 2.63
CA LEU A 270 -21.72 48.02 2.47
C LEU A 270 -22.56 49.07 3.20
N HIS A 271 -22.16 49.45 4.43
CA HIS A 271 -22.81 50.53 5.17
C HIS A 271 -22.86 51.83 4.37
N LYS A 272 -21.75 52.18 3.72
CA LYS A 272 -21.67 53.39 2.89
C LYS A 272 -22.44 53.24 1.58
N LEU A 273 -22.29 52.12 0.89
CA LEU A 273 -22.88 51.89 -0.43
C LEU A 273 -24.40 51.79 -0.39
N LEU A 274 -24.95 51.19 0.67
CA LEU A 274 -26.40 50.98 0.84
C LEU A 274 -27.04 52.02 1.77
N GLU A 275 -26.28 53.03 2.22
CA GLU A 275 -26.75 54.10 3.10
C GLU A 275 -27.48 53.59 4.36
N LEU A 276 -26.88 52.60 5.03
CA LEU A 276 -27.51 51.97 6.20
C LEU A 276 -27.57 52.91 7.40
N ASN A 277 -28.65 52.79 8.19
CA ASN A 277 -28.87 53.62 9.37
C ASN A 277 -27.91 53.31 10.54
N SER A 278 -27.26 52.15 10.54
CA SER A 278 -26.31 51.75 11.58
C SER A 278 -25.25 50.77 11.05
N PRO A 279 -24.05 50.73 11.66
CA PRO A 279 -22.97 49.84 11.26
C PRO A 279 -23.38 48.36 11.30
N LEU A 280 -23.01 47.61 10.26
CA LEU A 280 -23.20 46.16 10.22
C LEU A 280 -22.30 45.47 11.25
N GLN A 281 -22.90 44.59 12.07
CA GLN A 281 -22.17 43.64 12.89
C GLN A 281 -21.49 42.59 12.00
N THR A 282 -20.33 42.08 12.41
CA THR A 282 -19.47 41.20 11.59
C THR A 282 -20.11 39.87 11.20
N ASP A 283 -21.04 39.36 12.02
CA ASP A 283 -21.85 38.17 11.77
C ASP A 283 -22.94 38.41 10.70
N LYS A 284 -23.35 39.67 10.49
CA LYS A 284 -24.35 40.07 9.49
C LYS A 284 -23.76 40.50 8.15
N VAL A 285 -22.44 40.51 8.01
CA VAL A 285 -21.77 40.86 6.74
C VAL A 285 -21.88 39.67 5.77
N PRO A 286 -22.55 39.81 4.62
CA PRO A 286 -22.67 38.73 3.65
C PRO A 286 -21.32 38.42 3.00
N LEU A 287 -21.09 37.14 2.70
CA LEU A 287 -19.96 36.72 1.89
C LEU A 287 -20.29 36.95 0.41
N VAL A 288 -19.47 37.75 -0.27
CA VAL A 288 -19.66 38.07 -1.70
C VAL A 288 -18.49 37.48 -2.47
N GLY A 289 -18.78 36.55 -3.38
CA GLY A 289 -17.82 36.01 -4.34
C GLY A 289 -17.99 36.69 -5.69
N VAL A 290 -16.88 37.14 -6.29
CA VAL A 290 -16.87 37.57 -7.69
C VAL A 290 -16.44 36.37 -8.53
N VAL A 291 -17.30 35.95 -9.45
CA VAL A 291 -17.02 34.88 -10.40
C VAL A 291 -16.84 35.55 -11.76
N ALA A 292 -15.65 35.39 -12.35
CA ALA A 292 -15.26 35.97 -13.63
C ALA A 292 -15.02 34.86 -14.65
#